data_AF-A0A918H1D5-F1
#
_entry.id   AF-A0A918H1D5-F1
#
_cell.length_a   1.000
_cell.length_b   1.000
_cell.length_c   1.000
_cell.angle_alpha   90.00
_cell.angle_beta   90.00
_cell.angle_gamma   90.00
#
_symmetry.space_group_name_H-M   'P 1'
#
loop_
_entity.id
_entity.type
_entity.pdbx_description
1 polymer ?
#
loop_
_entity_poly.entity_id
_entity_poly.type
_entity_poly.pdbx_seq_one_letter_code
_entity_poly.pdbx_strand_id
1 'polypeptide(L)'
;MSVGAARTVSELPAPDGWDFGDFPYGLEPLTLPEPPVPGTDDGVPDVLPGGAAVAAAQPACARTGPGPASAELAHQLYWFRWITGHQVTFAVWQLLAHALHQARSRPDPADSLTAMAELTRSYTAMLLYTSSCPKDVYAAVIRPSMYLQHRGFSGTWAPDFAPVRGLLRGKKFAWNDTPEGQALGREVRMYHAVHSGVAAKLVPDGRSLLQETAAHPSRPQHPGMQALVYDNYFLTLRGPVTTADLVDQLRRRLRAVRLDVAANGLYPGLTPEEDAELPEELRTDDVRTCEREFHGILRRTDVSAAGLTPRLLDGTAR
;
A
#
# COMPACT_ATOMS: atom_id res chain seq x y z
N MET A 1 -11.13 -34.09 -11.79
CA MET A 1 -11.51 -32.66 -11.73
C MET A 1 -12.52 -32.51 -10.60
N SER A 2 -12.06 -32.13 -9.41
CA SER A 2 -12.96 -31.90 -8.27
C SER A 2 -13.59 -30.53 -8.46
N VAL A 3 -14.92 -30.47 -8.53
CA VAL A 3 -15.66 -29.22 -8.55
C VAL A 3 -15.50 -28.61 -7.16
N GLY A 4 -14.55 -27.68 -7.02
CA GLY A 4 -14.33 -26.95 -5.78
C GLY A 4 -15.59 -26.17 -5.41
N ALA A 5 -15.93 -26.15 -4.12
CA ALA A 5 -17.04 -25.38 -3.59
C ALA A 5 -16.98 -23.93 -4.10
N ALA A 6 -18.12 -23.38 -4.51
CA ALA A 6 -18.22 -22.02 -5.01
C ALA A 6 -17.81 -21.04 -3.91
N ARG A 7 -16.57 -20.54 -4.00
CA ARG A 7 -16.08 -19.49 -3.11
C ARG A 7 -16.84 -18.21 -3.39
N THR A 8 -17.36 -17.60 -2.34
CA THR A 8 -17.96 -16.26 -2.43
C THR A 8 -16.86 -15.19 -2.40
N VAL A 9 -17.11 -14.03 -3.05
CA VAL A 9 -16.15 -12.90 -3.15
C VAL A 9 -15.63 -12.45 -1.77
N SER A 10 -16.41 -12.65 -0.70
CA SER A 10 -16.10 -12.23 0.67
C SER A 10 -15.24 -13.20 1.47
N GLU A 11 -14.90 -14.39 0.97
CA GLU A 11 -14.11 -15.36 1.71
C GLU A 11 -12.65 -14.93 1.87
N LEU A 12 -12.09 -15.17 3.06
CA LEU A 12 -10.69 -14.90 3.31
C LEU A 12 -9.80 -15.91 2.55
N PRO A 13 -8.73 -15.47 1.87
CA PRO A 13 -7.85 -16.35 1.10
C PRO A 13 -7.31 -17.55 1.90
N ALA A 14 -7.44 -18.78 1.39
CA ALA A 14 -6.95 -20.00 2.04
C ALA A 14 -5.70 -20.55 1.32
N PRO A 15 -4.79 -21.27 2.02
CA PRO A 15 -3.59 -21.83 1.40
C PRO A 15 -3.87 -22.82 0.26
N ASP A 16 -4.91 -23.66 0.40
CA ASP A 16 -5.26 -24.66 -0.61
C ASP A 16 -6.14 -24.03 -1.70
N GLY A 17 -5.73 -24.14 -2.97
CA GLY A 17 -6.52 -23.74 -4.14
C GLY A 17 -6.60 -22.23 -4.39
N TRP A 18 -5.54 -21.48 -4.08
CA TRP A 18 -5.43 -20.06 -4.41
C TRP A 18 -4.44 -19.86 -5.55
N ASP A 19 -4.90 -19.32 -6.69
CA ASP A 19 -4.02 -18.90 -7.78
C ASP A 19 -3.62 -17.43 -7.58
N PHE A 20 -2.30 -17.18 -7.53
CA PHE A 20 -1.75 -15.83 -7.56
C PHE A 20 -1.62 -15.39 -9.03
N GLY A 21 -2.62 -14.70 -9.60
CA GLY A 21 -2.37 -13.99 -10.86
C GLY A 21 -3.51 -13.76 -11.83
N ASP A 22 -3.07 -13.15 -12.94
CA ASP A 22 -3.70 -12.70 -14.21
C ASP A 22 -5.02 -11.92 -14.20
N PHE A 23 -5.72 -11.87 -13.06
CA PHE A 23 -6.91 -11.06 -12.96
C PHE A 23 -6.54 -9.56 -12.96
N PRO A 24 -7.20 -8.73 -13.80
CA PRO A 24 -6.99 -7.28 -13.79
C PRO A 24 -7.21 -6.64 -12.41
N TYR A 25 -7.98 -7.28 -11.53
CA TYR A 25 -8.35 -6.78 -10.19
C TYR A 25 -7.50 -7.36 -9.04
N GLY A 26 -6.52 -8.24 -9.33
CA GLY A 26 -5.75 -8.94 -8.31
C GLY A 26 -6.63 -9.92 -7.52
N LEU A 27 -7.06 -9.51 -6.33
CA LEU A 27 -7.90 -10.33 -5.45
C LEU A 27 -9.40 -10.20 -5.79
N GLU A 28 -9.88 -8.96 -5.70
CA GLU A 28 -11.25 -8.53 -5.95
C GLU A 28 -11.17 -7.02 -6.29
N PRO A 29 -12.16 -6.43 -6.98
CA PRO A 29 -12.25 -4.97 -7.08
C PRO A 29 -12.20 -4.31 -5.70
N LEU A 30 -11.53 -3.16 -5.58
CA LEU A 30 -11.47 -2.42 -4.33
C LEU A 30 -12.57 -1.36 -4.31
N THR A 31 -13.51 -1.43 -3.38
CA THR A 31 -14.49 -0.35 -3.19
C THR A 31 -14.01 0.59 -2.10
N LEU A 32 -13.83 1.87 -2.43
CA LEU A 32 -13.43 2.92 -1.49
C LEU A 32 -14.47 4.04 -1.43
N PRO A 33 -14.57 4.76 -0.30
CA PRO A 33 -15.22 6.05 -0.30
C PRO A 33 -14.45 7.05 -1.18
N GLU A 34 -15.07 8.19 -1.43
CA GLU A 34 -14.35 9.35 -1.96
C GLU A 34 -13.22 9.74 -0.98
N PRO A 35 -12.05 10.21 -1.48
CA PRO A 35 -10.98 10.70 -0.62
C PRO A 35 -11.49 11.79 0.35
N PRO A 36 -11.10 11.75 1.63
CA PRO A 36 -11.56 12.72 2.61
C PRO A 36 -11.17 14.14 2.20
N VAL A 37 -12.13 15.06 2.24
CA VAL A 37 -11.89 16.46 1.93
C VAL A 37 -11.42 17.18 3.20
N PRO A 38 -10.30 17.93 3.16
CA PRO A 38 -9.89 18.70 4.33
C PRO A 38 -10.97 19.70 4.75
N GLY A 39 -11.45 19.60 5.99
CA GLY A 39 -12.39 20.56 6.60
C GLY A 39 -13.86 20.13 6.56
N THR A 40 -14.19 18.94 6.07
CA THR A 40 -15.51 18.33 6.23
C THR A 40 -15.53 17.43 7.47
N ASP A 41 -16.63 17.50 8.23
CA ASP A 41 -16.87 16.69 9.42
C ASP A 41 -17.73 15.49 9.01
N ASP A 42 -17.06 14.46 8.47
CA ASP A 42 -17.74 13.37 7.76
C ASP A 42 -18.19 12.22 8.70
N GLY A 43 -18.30 12.46 10.01
CA GLY A 43 -18.64 11.39 10.97
C GLY A 43 -17.60 10.27 10.97
N VAL A 44 -16.32 10.63 10.80
CA VAL A 44 -15.20 9.72 10.53
C VAL A 44 -14.90 8.86 11.77
N PRO A 45 -14.93 7.52 11.65
CA PRO A 45 -14.58 6.65 12.77
C PRO A 45 -13.14 6.82 13.25
N ASP A 46 -12.94 6.67 14.55
CA ASP A 46 -11.64 6.84 15.19
C ASP A 46 -10.60 5.85 14.64
N VAL A 47 -9.49 6.40 14.12
CA VAL A 47 -8.32 5.60 13.73
C VAL A 47 -7.43 5.46 14.95
N LEU A 48 -7.60 4.34 15.63
CA LEU A 48 -6.87 4.02 16.86
C LEU A 48 -5.61 3.23 16.54
N PRO A 49 -4.55 3.39 17.35
CA PRO A 49 -3.38 2.52 17.26
C PRO A 49 -3.82 1.08 17.49
N GLY A 50 -3.13 0.14 16.83
CA GLY A 50 -3.30 -1.26 17.18
C GLY A 50 -2.93 -1.42 18.64
N GLY A 51 -3.89 -1.82 19.48
CA GLY A 51 -3.59 -2.16 20.87
C GLY A 51 -2.39 -3.11 20.90
N ALA A 52 -1.58 -3.09 21.97
CA ALA A 52 -0.36 -3.87 22.11
C ALA A 52 -0.64 -5.38 22.00
N ALA A 53 -0.86 -5.86 20.77
CA ALA A 53 -1.20 -7.22 20.48
C ALA A 53 0.07 -8.01 20.68
N VAL A 54 0.13 -8.66 21.84
CA VAL A 54 1.18 -9.59 22.28
C VAL A 54 1.72 -10.28 21.03
N ALA A 55 2.93 -9.88 20.65
CA ALA A 55 3.59 -10.41 19.49
C ALA A 55 3.96 -11.85 19.83
N ALA A 56 3.08 -12.79 19.51
CA ALA A 56 3.51 -14.16 19.33
C ALA A 56 4.72 -14.11 18.39
N ALA A 57 5.83 -14.75 18.77
CA ALA A 57 7.05 -14.76 17.99
C ALA A 57 6.71 -15.27 16.58
N GLN A 58 6.76 -14.38 15.59
CA GLN A 58 6.53 -14.74 14.21
C GLN A 58 7.87 -15.14 13.58
N PRO A 59 7.86 -16.13 12.68
CA PRO A 59 9.03 -16.39 11.86
C PRO A 59 9.37 -15.10 11.10
N ALA A 60 10.66 -14.78 11.03
CA ALA A 60 11.14 -13.70 10.19
C ALA A 60 10.66 -13.92 8.75
N CYS A 61 10.26 -12.85 8.08
CA CYS A 61 9.89 -12.91 6.68
C CYS A 61 11.08 -13.43 5.86
N ALA A 62 10.85 -14.48 5.06
CA ALA A 62 11.85 -14.98 4.15
C ALA A 62 12.11 -13.92 3.07
N ARG A 63 13.34 -13.41 3.01
CA ARG A 63 13.74 -12.44 1.99
C ARG A 63 13.52 -13.00 0.59
N THR A 64 13.93 -14.25 0.39
CA THR A 64 13.82 -14.94 -0.89
C THR A 64 13.18 -16.30 -0.70
N GLY A 65 12.60 -16.81 -1.78
CA GLY A 65 12.05 -18.15 -1.90
C GLY A 65 12.35 -18.70 -3.30
N PRO A 66 11.76 -19.84 -3.68
CA PRO A 66 11.92 -20.38 -5.03
C PRO A 66 11.55 -19.34 -6.08
N GLY A 67 12.37 -19.23 -7.13
CA GLY A 67 12.01 -18.41 -8.30
C GLY A 67 10.78 -18.99 -9.01
N PRO A 68 9.98 -18.15 -9.70
CA PRO A 68 8.87 -18.64 -10.53
C PRO A 68 9.35 -19.66 -11.56
N ALA A 69 8.59 -20.74 -11.78
CA ALA A 69 9.00 -21.84 -12.67
C ALA A 69 9.00 -21.46 -14.17
N SER A 70 8.37 -20.35 -14.54
CA SER A 70 8.32 -19.84 -15.90
C SER A 70 8.15 -18.31 -15.92
N ALA A 71 8.44 -17.68 -17.07
CA ALA A 71 8.21 -16.26 -17.27
C ALA A 71 6.72 -15.86 -17.14
N GLU A 72 5.81 -16.73 -17.60
CA GLU A 72 4.37 -16.51 -17.47
C GLU A 72 3.95 -16.47 -16.00
N LEU A 73 4.39 -17.43 -15.19
CA LEU A 73 4.13 -17.44 -13.75
C LEU A 73 4.78 -16.25 -13.04
N ALA A 74 5.97 -15.81 -13.48
CA ALA A 74 6.58 -14.59 -12.97
C ALA A 74 5.71 -13.36 -13.27
N HIS A 75 5.22 -13.21 -14.51
CA HIS A 75 4.35 -12.11 -14.89
C HIS A 75 3.05 -12.10 -14.06
N GLN A 76 2.43 -13.26 -13.89
CA GLN A 76 1.22 -13.43 -13.09
C GLN A 76 1.42 -13.04 -11.62
N LEU A 77 2.49 -13.55 -11.00
CA LEU A 77 2.84 -13.24 -9.62
C LEU A 77 3.08 -11.74 -9.43
N TYR A 78 3.94 -11.14 -10.25
CA TYR A 78 4.30 -9.73 -10.08
C TYR A 78 3.17 -8.79 -10.48
N TRP A 79 2.28 -9.20 -11.40
CA TRP A 79 1.03 -8.48 -11.65
C TRP A 79 0.12 -8.48 -10.41
N PHE A 80 -0.09 -9.64 -9.79
CA PHE A 80 -0.85 -9.75 -8.54
C PHE A 80 -0.25 -8.85 -7.45
N ARG A 81 1.07 -8.92 -7.23
CA ARG A 81 1.76 -8.05 -6.26
C ARG A 81 1.56 -6.58 -6.57
N TRP A 82 1.66 -6.20 -7.84
CA TRP A 82 1.46 -4.84 -8.29
C TRP A 82 0.05 -4.33 -7.98
N ILE A 83 -0.98 -5.05 -8.44
CA ILE A 83 -2.38 -4.61 -8.26
C ILE A 83 -2.78 -4.65 -6.79
N THR A 84 -2.59 -5.78 -6.10
CA THR A 84 -3.01 -5.95 -4.70
C THR A 84 -2.25 -5.04 -3.75
N GLY A 85 -0.93 -4.86 -3.95
CA GLY A 85 -0.15 -3.98 -3.08
C GLY A 85 -0.51 -2.50 -3.24
N HIS A 86 -0.89 -2.05 -4.44
CA HIS A 86 -1.41 -0.69 -4.63
C HIS A 86 -2.81 -0.53 -4.03
N GLN A 87 -3.70 -1.51 -4.17
CA GLN A 87 -5.02 -1.48 -3.53
C GLN A 87 -4.90 -1.41 -1.99
N VAL A 88 -3.97 -2.16 -1.38
CA VAL A 88 -3.66 -2.03 0.06
C VAL A 88 -3.17 -0.61 0.38
N THR A 89 -2.29 -0.07 -0.46
CA THR A 89 -1.78 1.30 -0.29
C THR A 89 -2.90 2.34 -0.30
N PHE A 90 -3.91 2.22 -1.18
CA PHE A 90 -5.02 3.16 -1.24
C PHE A 90 -5.89 3.10 0.03
N ALA A 91 -6.20 1.90 0.50
CA ALA A 91 -6.90 1.72 1.78
C ALA A 91 -6.09 2.27 2.97
N VAL A 92 -4.77 2.06 2.98
CA VAL A 92 -3.88 2.64 4.01
C VAL A 92 -3.88 4.16 3.94
N TRP A 93 -3.90 4.77 2.76
CA TRP A 93 -3.98 6.23 2.62
C TRP A 93 -5.31 6.81 3.10
N GLN A 94 -6.42 6.11 2.90
CA GLN A 94 -7.73 6.47 3.47
C GLN A 94 -7.66 6.51 5.01
N LEU A 95 -7.13 5.45 5.63
CA LEU A 95 -6.95 5.40 7.08
C LEU A 95 -5.97 6.47 7.58
N LEU A 96 -4.88 6.71 6.84
CA LEU A 96 -3.89 7.74 7.17
C LEU A 96 -4.47 9.16 7.08
N ALA A 97 -5.35 9.40 6.10
CA ALA A 97 -6.05 10.68 5.96
C ALA A 97 -6.99 10.94 7.15
N HIS A 98 -7.70 9.92 7.61
CA HIS A 98 -8.56 10.00 8.79
C HIS A 98 -7.76 10.23 10.07
N ALA A 99 -6.66 9.48 10.29
CA ALA A 99 -5.77 9.70 11.42
C ALA A 99 -5.17 11.13 11.41
N LEU A 100 -4.82 11.64 10.24
CA LEU A 100 -4.32 13.01 10.08
C LEU A 100 -5.40 14.06 10.40
N HIS A 101 -6.66 13.80 10.04
CA HIS A 101 -7.78 14.67 10.41
C HIS A 101 -7.96 14.69 11.95
N GLN A 102 -7.96 13.52 12.59
CA GLN A 102 -8.12 13.38 14.04
C GLN A 102 -6.98 14.07 14.82
N ALA A 103 -5.74 13.93 14.37
CA ALA A 103 -4.60 14.62 14.97
C ALA A 103 -4.75 16.15 14.94
N ARG A 104 -5.47 16.71 13.95
CA ARG A 104 -5.73 18.16 13.84
C ARG A 104 -6.89 18.63 14.72
N SER A 105 -7.89 17.78 14.92
CA SER A 105 -9.12 18.15 15.62
C SER A 105 -9.08 17.86 17.12
N ARG A 106 -8.22 16.94 17.57
CA ARG A 106 -8.11 16.56 18.98
C ARG A 106 -7.13 17.45 19.75
N PRO A 107 -7.43 17.75 21.04
CA PRO A 107 -6.48 18.41 21.94
C PRO A 107 -5.21 17.57 22.17
N ASP A 108 -5.35 16.25 22.23
CA ASP A 108 -4.24 15.29 22.34
C ASP A 108 -4.17 14.42 21.06
N PRO A 109 -3.13 14.61 20.22
CA PRO A 109 -2.99 13.86 18.98
C PRO A 109 -2.20 12.54 19.14
N ALA A 110 -1.72 12.17 20.33
CA ALA A 110 -0.74 11.08 20.52
C ALA A 110 -1.15 9.74 19.86
N ASP A 111 -2.39 9.30 20.06
CA ASP A 111 -2.92 8.06 19.47
C ASP A 111 -2.95 8.13 17.94
N SER A 112 -3.39 9.27 17.39
CA SER A 112 -3.43 9.49 15.94
C SER A 112 -2.02 9.51 15.34
N LEU A 113 -1.04 10.09 16.03
CA LEU A 113 0.37 10.09 15.60
C LEU A 113 0.95 8.68 15.58
N THR A 114 0.63 7.88 16.59
CA THR A 114 1.03 6.47 16.67
C THR A 114 0.43 5.68 15.51
N ALA A 115 -0.88 5.81 15.27
CA ALA A 115 -1.54 5.16 14.15
C ALA A 115 -0.95 5.59 12.80
N MET A 116 -0.68 6.89 12.60
CA MET A 116 -0.04 7.38 11.38
C MET A 116 1.36 6.79 11.17
N ALA A 117 2.15 6.58 12.23
CA ALA A 117 3.46 5.96 12.13
C ALA A 117 3.34 4.50 11.68
N GLU A 118 2.43 3.73 12.27
CA GLU A 118 2.15 2.34 11.88
C GLU A 118 1.68 2.23 10.43
N LEU A 119 0.74 3.08 10.01
CA LEU A 119 0.22 3.13 8.65
C LEU A 119 1.30 3.55 7.63
N THR A 120 2.18 4.48 7.99
CA THR A 120 3.32 4.89 7.15
C THR A 120 4.32 3.73 6.98
N ARG A 121 4.57 2.97 8.05
CA ARG A 121 5.42 1.77 7.99
C ARG A 121 4.77 0.67 7.14
N SER A 122 3.45 0.49 7.26
CA SER A 122 2.68 -0.43 6.41
C SER A 122 2.76 -0.04 4.94
N TYR A 123 2.65 1.25 4.62
CA TYR A 123 2.82 1.75 3.26
C TYR A 123 4.25 1.51 2.75
N THR A 124 5.26 1.74 3.58
CA THR A 124 6.67 1.44 3.24
C THR A 124 6.86 -0.04 2.91
N ALA A 125 6.26 -0.94 3.70
CA ALA A 125 6.27 -2.38 3.41
C ALA A 125 5.58 -2.69 2.07
N MET A 126 4.45 -2.04 1.76
CA MET A 126 3.77 -2.21 0.47
C MET A 126 4.61 -1.70 -0.71
N LEU A 127 5.41 -0.65 -0.56
CA LEU A 127 6.35 -0.23 -1.59
C LEU A 127 7.39 -1.33 -1.87
N LEU A 128 7.96 -1.95 -0.83
CA LEU A 128 8.91 -3.05 -1.00
C LEU A 128 8.25 -4.26 -1.68
N TYR A 129 7.02 -4.57 -1.29
CA TYR A 129 6.24 -5.67 -1.87
C TYR A 129 5.90 -5.44 -3.35
N THR A 130 5.35 -4.28 -3.71
CA THR A 130 4.97 -3.96 -5.10
C THR A 130 6.20 -3.82 -6.00
N SER A 131 7.30 -3.28 -5.47
CA SER A 131 8.57 -3.13 -6.19
C SER A 131 9.48 -4.35 -6.12
N SER A 132 9.01 -5.46 -5.53
CA SER A 132 9.78 -6.71 -5.47
C SER A 132 10.06 -7.31 -6.84
N CYS A 133 9.30 -6.91 -7.87
CA CYS A 133 9.49 -7.39 -9.22
C CYS A 133 10.91 -7.14 -9.75
N PRO A 134 11.47 -8.09 -10.51
CA PRO A 134 12.65 -7.89 -11.34
C PRO A 134 12.47 -6.75 -12.35
N LYS A 135 13.57 -6.10 -12.73
CA LYS A 135 13.56 -4.93 -13.63
C LYS A 135 12.99 -5.26 -15.02
N ASP A 136 13.29 -6.45 -15.52
CA ASP A 136 12.79 -6.98 -16.79
C ASP A 136 11.28 -7.20 -16.77
N VAL A 137 10.73 -7.79 -15.70
CA VAL A 137 9.26 -7.95 -15.55
C VAL A 137 8.57 -6.59 -15.49
N TYR A 138 9.15 -5.63 -14.75
CA TYR A 138 8.62 -4.27 -14.71
C TYR A 138 8.61 -3.62 -16.10
N ALA A 139 9.70 -3.75 -16.87
CA ALA A 139 9.83 -3.18 -18.20
C ALA A 139 8.94 -3.87 -19.25
N ALA A 140 8.73 -5.18 -19.13
CA ALA A 140 7.98 -5.99 -20.09
C ALA A 140 6.46 -5.97 -19.85
N VAL A 141 6.03 -5.89 -18.58
CA VAL A 141 4.61 -6.06 -18.21
C VAL A 141 4.04 -4.79 -17.60
N ILE A 142 4.61 -4.35 -16.48
CA ILE A 142 4.00 -3.33 -15.61
C ILE A 142 4.06 -1.92 -16.21
N ARG A 143 5.22 -1.51 -16.73
CA ARG A 143 5.37 -0.17 -17.31
C ARG A 143 4.56 -0.01 -18.60
N PRO A 144 4.57 -0.97 -19.55
CA PRO A 144 3.74 -0.89 -20.75
C PRO A 144 2.24 -0.83 -20.44
N SER A 145 1.74 -1.62 -19.47
CA SER A 145 0.31 -1.59 -19.11
C SER A 145 -0.12 -0.23 -18.56
N MET A 146 0.70 0.42 -17.73
CA MET A 146 0.44 1.79 -17.25
C MET A 146 0.48 2.81 -18.40
N TYR A 147 1.44 2.67 -19.33
CA TYR A 147 1.58 3.58 -20.47
C TYR A 147 0.39 3.52 -21.42
N LEU A 148 -0.24 2.33 -21.57
CA LEU A 148 -1.47 2.15 -22.35
C LEU A 148 -2.66 2.92 -21.77
N GLN A 149 -2.69 3.13 -20.44
CA GLN A 149 -3.71 3.96 -19.81
C GLN A 149 -3.43 5.45 -20.03
N HIS A 150 -2.20 5.89 -19.75
CA HIS A 150 -1.80 7.27 -19.91
C HIS A 150 -0.27 7.43 -19.92
N ARG A 151 0.27 8.28 -20.83
CA ARG A 151 1.73 8.47 -20.96
C ARG A 151 2.42 8.95 -19.68
N GLY A 152 1.74 9.78 -18.90
CA GLY A 152 2.21 10.29 -17.61
C GLY A 152 1.70 9.51 -16.39
N PHE A 153 1.17 8.28 -16.56
CA PHE A 153 0.56 7.52 -15.47
C PHE A 153 1.52 7.40 -14.28
N SER A 154 2.75 6.93 -14.52
CA SER A 154 3.79 6.73 -13.51
C SER A 154 4.34 8.01 -12.86
N GLY A 155 4.04 9.19 -13.39
CA GLY A 155 4.44 10.49 -12.83
C GLY A 155 3.42 11.09 -11.87
N THR A 156 2.37 10.36 -11.55
CA THR A 156 1.20 10.91 -10.86
C THR A 156 0.77 10.01 -9.71
N TRP A 157 -0.32 10.32 -9.01
CA TRP A 157 -0.72 9.62 -7.80
C TRP A 157 -2.23 9.37 -7.82
N ALA A 158 -2.65 8.28 -7.17
CA ALA A 158 -4.07 8.02 -6.96
C ALA A 158 -4.71 9.14 -6.11
N PRO A 159 -6.03 9.34 -6.23
CA PRO A 159 -6.75 10.39 -5.52
C PRO A 159 -6.53 10.37 -4.00
N ASP A 160 -6.43 9.18 -3.41
CA ASP A 160 -6.28 8.96 -1.97
C ASP A 160 -4.94 9.48 -1.42
N PHE A 161 -3.95 9.74 -2.28
CA PHE A 161 -2.69 10.35 -1.84
C PHE A 161 -2.86 11.84 -1.53
N ALA A 162 -3.80 12.54 -2.16
CA ALA A 162 -3.91 14.00 -2.05
C ALA A 162 -4.09 14.51 -0.61
N PRO A 163 -4.95 13.90 0.24
CA PRO A 163 -5.13 14.31 1.63
C PRO A 163 -3.87 14.11 2.50
N VAL A 164 -3.10 13.06 2.23
CA VAL A 164 -1.91 12.68 3.03
C VAL A 164 -0.60 13.23 2.47
N ARG A 165 -0.61 13.77 1.24
CA ARG A 165 0.57 14.26 0.52
C ARG A 165 1.41 15.24 1.32
N GLY A 166 0.78 16.14 2.09
CA GLY A 166 1.51 17.10 2.92
C GLY A 166 2.35 16.41 3.98
N LEU A 167 1.75 15.45 4.69
CA LEU A 167 2.42 14.63 5.70
C LEU A 167 3.55 13.82 5.09
N LEU A 168 3.25 13.05 4.03
CA LEU A 168 4.22 12.15 3.43
C LEU A 168 5.38 12.90 2.76
N ARG A 169 5.19 14.14 2.31
CA ARG A 169 6.29 15.01 1.83
C ARG A 169 7.07 15.72 2.95
N GLY A 170 6.82 15.38 4.21
CA GLY A 170 7.54 15.93 5.36
C GLY A 170 7.15 17.37 5.71
N LYS A 171 5.92 17.81 5.41
CA LYS A 171 5.42 19.11 5.92
C LYS A 171 5.51 19.12 7.45
N LYS A 172 5.89 20.26 8.02
CA LYS A 172 5.88 20.46 9.48
C LYS A 172 4.46 20.70 10.01
N PHE A 173 4.19 20.17 11.19
CA PHE A 173 2.99 20.25 11.99
C PHE A 173 3.34 20.63 13.43
N ALA A 174 2.34 21.05 14.21
CA ALA A 174 2.54 21.50 15.60
C ALA A 174 3.09 20.41 16.53
N TRP A 175 2.83 19.14 16.21
CA TRP A 175 3.26 17.98 17.01
C TRP A 175 4.62 17.41 16.59
N ASN A 176 5.34 18.03 15.65
CA ASN A 176 6.62 17.47 15.18
C ASN A 176 7.66 17.28 16.28
N ASP A 177 7.61 18.10 17.33
CA ASP A 177 8.57 18.09 18.44
C ASP A 177 8.15 17.16 19.59
N THR A 178 6.99 16.51 19.52
CA THR A 178 6.60 15.49 20.50
C THR A 178 7.30 14.16 20.23
N PRO A 179 7.43 13.26 21.23
CA PRO A 179 8.00 11.93 21.02
C PRO A 179 7.34 11.14 19.89
N GLU A 180 6.00 11.17 19.81
CA GLU A 180 5.20 10.49 18.80
C GLU A 180 5.37 11.14 17.42
N GLY A 181 5.44 12.48 17.37
CA GLY A 181 5.72 13.21 16.13
C GLY A 181 7.11 12.90 15.56
N GLN A 182 8.11 12.73 16.43
CA GLN A 182 9.45 12.29 16.03
C GLN A 182 9.48 10.83 15.56
N ALA A 183 8.67 9.96 16.16
CA ALA A 183 8.48 8.59 15.70
C ALA A 183 7.87 8.53 14.29
N LEU A 184 6.78 9.27 14.07
CA LEU A 184 6.19 9.44 12.74
C LEU A 184 7.19 10.02 11.74
N GLY A 185 7.99 11.02 12.15
CA GLY A 185 9.04 11.60 11.33
C GLY A 185 10.11 10.59 10.88
N ARG A 186 10.46 9.60 11.72
CA ARG A 186 11.36 8.50 11.33
C ARG A 186 10.73 7.63 10.25
N GLU A 187 9.47 7.25 10.41
CA GLU A 187 8.76 6.42 9.42
C GLU A 187 8.58 7.15 8.08
N VAL A 188 8.33 8.46 8.08
CA VAL A 188 8.28 9.27 6.84
C VAL A 188 9.65 9.33 6.14
N ARG A 189 10.76 9.46 6.89
CA ARG A 189 12.10 9.41 6.29
C ARG A 189 12.42 8.04 5.69
N MET A 190 12.02 6.99 6.38
CA MET A 190 12.16 5.61 5.91
C MET A 190 11.39 5.38 4.61
N TYR A 191 10.12 5.82 4.57
CA TYR A 191 9.31 5.84 3.35
C TYR A 191 10.04 6.55 2.20
N HIS A 192 10.60 7.75 2.43
CA HIS A 192 11.32 8.48 1.39
C HIS A 192 12.55 7.73 0.87
N ALA A 193 13.34 7.11 1.74
CA ALA A 193 14.51 6.34 1.35
C ALA A 193 14.10 5.15 0.46
N VAL A 194 13.11 4.37 0.90
CA VAL A 194 12.58 3.24 0.12
C VAL A 194 12.01 3.70 -1.21
N HIS A 195 11.18 4.75 -1.22
CA HIS A 195 10.57 5.25 -2.45
C HIS A 195 11.63 5.72 -3.47
N SER A 196 12.66 6.43 -3.01
CA SER A 196 13.80 6.84 -3.87
C SER A 196 14.57 5.63 -4.41
N GLY A 197 14.86 4.63 -3.56
CA GLY A 197 15.51 3.40 -3.98
C GLY A 197 14.69 2.61 -5.00
N VAL A 198 13.37 2.53 -4.83
CA VAL A 198 12.46 1.90 -5.79
C VAL A 198 12.49 2.64 -7.14
N ALA A 199 12.47 3.96 -7.13
CA ALA A 199 12.57 4.76 -8.34
C ALA A 199 13.91 4.53 -9.06
N ALA A 200 15.02 4.51 -8.33
CA ALA A 200 16.35 4.22 -8.87
C ALA A 200 16.44 2.78 -9.43
N LYS A 201 15.77 1.81 -8.81
CA LYS A 201 15.73 0.43 -9.27
C LYS A 201 14.95 0.29 -10.59
N LEU A 202 13.72 0.80 -10.62
CA LEU A 202 12.75 0.50 -11.70
C LEU A 202 12.80 1.51 -12.86
N VAL A 203 13.33 2.70 -12.63
CA VAL A 203 13.41 3.78 -13.62
C VAL A 203 14.78 4.49 -13.54
N PRO A 204 15.90 3.78 -13.77
CA PRO A 204 17.26 4.30 -13.54
C PRO A 204 17.61 5.51 -14.41
N ASP A 205 17.16 5.54 -15.66
CA ASP A 205 17.36 6.69 -16.58
C ASP A 205 16.33 7.81 -16.38
N GLY A 206 15.43 7.66 -15.40
CA GLY A 206 14.37 8.62 -15.15
C GLY A 206 14.93 9.91 -14.57
N ARG A 207 15.00 10.98 -15.39
CA ARG A 207 14.61 12.30 -14.88
C ARG A 207 13.29 12.09 -14.14
N SER A 208 13.16 12.56 -12.90
CA SER A 208 11.98 12.27 -12.08
C SER A 208 10.72 12.34 -12.95
N LEU A 209 9.88 11.31 -12.98
CA LEU A 209 8.70 11.31 -13.86
C LEU A 209 7.81 12.55 -13.57
N LEU A 210 7.90 13.12 -12.37
CA LEU A 210 7.35 14.42 -12.00
C LEU A 210 7.97 15.61 -12.76
N GLN A 211 9.28 15.56 -13.05
CA GLN A 211 10.04 16.53 -13.85
C GLN A 211 9.80 16.36 -15.37
N GLU A 212 9.71 15.13 -15.89
CA GLU A 212 9.35 14.91 -17.31
C GLU A 212 7.91 15.35 -17.61
N THR A 213 6.98 15.12 -16.68
CA THR A 213 5.59 15.58 -16.80
C THR A 213 5.48 17.11 -16.71
N ALA A 214 6.47 17.80 -16.13
CA ALA A 214 6.54 19.26 -16.15
C ALA A 214 7.06 19.82 -17.49
N ALA A 215 7.84 19.03 -18.24
CA ALA A 215 8.41 19.41 -19.53
C ALA A 215 7.48 19.12 -20.73
N HIS A 216 6.51 18.19 -20.57
CA HIS A 216 5.52 17.87 -21.60
C HIS A 216 4.09 18.13 -21.11
N PRO A 217 3.30 19.00 -21.76
CA PRO A 217 1.97 19.43 -21.29
C PRO A 217 0.88 18.36 -21.43
N SER A 218 1.23 17.10 -21.68
CA SER A 218 0.32 15.96 -21.80
C SER A 218 -0.13 15.43 -20.43
N ARG A 219 -0.33 16.31 -19.45
CA ARG A 219 -1.04 15.95 -18.21
C ARG A 219 -2.52 15.76 -18.58
N PRO A 220 -3.27 14.84 -17.96
CA PRO A 220 -4.72 14.96 -17.94
C PRO A 220 -5.01 16.38 -17.46
N GLN A 221 -5.52 17.24 -18.34
CA GLN A 221 -5.71 18.66 -18.01
C GLN A 221 -6.72 18.83 -16.85
N HIS A 222 -7.46 17.76 -16.53
CA HIS A 222 -8.43 17.71 -15.45
C HIS A 222 -8.03 16.67 -14.37
N PRO A 223 -7.82 17.09 -13.10
CA PRO A 223 -7.53 16.17 -11.98
C PRO A 223 -8.54 15.04 -11.82
N GLY A 224 -9.83 15.30 -12.13
CA GLY A 224 -10.87 14.26 -12.11
C GLY A 224 -10.68 13.16 -13.15
N MET A 225 -10.14 13.47 -14.34
CA MET A 225 -9.86 12.43 -15.35
C MET A 225 -8.68 11.56 -14.93
N GLN A 226 -7.67 12.17 -14.30
CA GLN A 226 -6.57 11.43 -13.68
C GLN A 226 -7.04 10.47 -12.59
N ALA A 227 -7.97 10.90 -11.73
CA ALA A 227 -8.59 10.04 -10.74
C ALA A 227 -9.23 8.80 -11.38
N LEU A 228 -10.06 9.02 -12.41
CA LEU A 228 -10.73 7.93 -13.13
C LEU A 228 -9.75 6.96 -13.81
N VAL A 229 -8.64 7.46 -14.36
CA VAL A 229 -7.61 6.60 -14.97
C VAL A 229 -6.95 5.70 -13.93
N TYR A 230 -6.66 6.23 -12.73
CA TYR A 230 -6.11 5.44 -11.63
C TYR A 230 -7.10 4.39 -11.12
N ASP A 231 -8.32 4.83 -10.84
CA ASP A 231 -9.37 3.96 -10.34
C ASP A 231 -9.69 2.85 -11.36
N ASN A 232 -9.72 3.16 -12.66
CA ASN A 232 -9.90 2.16 -13.70
C ASN A 232 -8.73 1.15 -13.76
N TYR A 233 -7.48 1.62 -13.73
CA TYR A 233 -6.31 0.73 -13.84
C TYR A 233 -6.19 -0.24 -12.67
N PHE A 234 -6.48 0.21 -11.45
CA PHE A 234 -6.41 -0.62 -10.25
C PHE A 234 -7.74 -1.26 -9.87
N LEU A 235 -8.77 -1.13 -10.72
CA LEU A 235 -10.15 -1.56 -10.50
C LEU A 235 -10.67 -1.17 -9.11
N THR A 236 -10.52 0.11 -8.81
CA THR A 236 -11.08 0.78 -7.64
C THR A 236 -12.43 1.39 -7.99
N LEU A 237 -13.47 1.05 -7.23
CA LEU A 237 -14.82 1.57 -7.35
C LEU A 237 -15.05 2.61 -6.25
N ARG A 238 -15.59 3.78 -6.61
CA ARG A 238 -15.94 4.82 -5.65
C ARG A 238 -17.42 4.76 -5.32
N GLY A 239 -17.74 4.78 -4.02
CA GLY A 239 -19.12 4.79 -3.56
C GLY A 239 -19.23 4.84 -2.03
N PRO A 240 -20.45 4.85 -1.48
CA PRO A 240 -20.66 4.74 -0.04
C PRO A 240 -20.11 3.40 0.46
N VAL A 241 -19.11 3.44 1.35
CA VAL A 241 -18.45 2.27 1.94
C VAL A 241 -18.37 2.49 3.44
N THR A 242 -18.83 1.51 4.22
CA THR A 242 -18.71 1.60 5.68
C THR A 242 -17.26 1.37 6.10
N THR A 243 -16.85 1.87 7.27
CA THR A 243 -15.52 1.57 7.81
C THR A 243 -15.29 0.07 7.99
N ALA A 244 -16.34 -0.68 8.35
CA ALA A 244 -16.26 -2.13 8.46
C ALA A 244 -15.93 -2.77 7.10
N ASP A 245 -16.59 -2.35 6.01
CA ASP A 245 -16.32 -2.86 4.66
C ASP A 245 -14.91 -2.49 4.16
N LEU A 246 -14.44 -1.27 4.45
CA LEU A 246 -13.07 -0.84 4.14
C LEU A 246 -12.04 -1.71 4.88
N VAL A 247 -12.26 -1.93 6.18
CA VAL A 247 -11.41 -2.76 7.03
C VAL A 247 -11.40 -4.20 6.52
N ASP A 248 -12.54 -4.80 6.25
CA ASP A 248 -12.61 -6.19 5.79
C ASP A 248 -11.92 -6.38 4.43
N GLN A 249 -12.09 -5.44 3.50
CA GLN A 249 -11.38 -5.43 2.22
C GLN A 249 -9.85 -5.33 2.40
N LEU A 250 -9.39 -4.47 3.33
CA LEU A 250 -7.97 -4.35 3.67
C LEU A 250 -7.45 -5.66 4.27
N ARG A 251 -8.18 -6.25 5.22
CA ARG A 251 -7.77 -7.49 5.90
C ARG A 251 -7.66 -8.68 4.95
N ARG A 252 -8.61 -8.83 4.02
CA ARG A 252 -8.54 -9.87 2.96
C ARG A 252 -7.27 -9.72 2.12
N ARG A 253 -6.91 -8.50 1.73
CA ARG A 253 -5.70 -8.21 0.95
C ARG A 253 -4.42 -8.40 1.76
N LEU A 254 -4.37 -7.93 3.00
CA LEU A 254 -3.23 -8.18 3.91
C LEU A 254 -2.99 -9.67 4.11
N ARG A 255 -4.06 -10.47 4.26
CA ARG A 255 -3.98 -11.92 4.32
C ARG A 255 -3.44 -12.53 3.02
N ALA A 256 -3.93 -12.08 1.86
CA ALA A 256 -3.44 -12.52 0.56
C ALA A 256 -1.94 -12.25 0.37
N VAL A 257 -1.49 -11.03 0.71
CA VAL A 257 -0.08 -10.64 0.67
C VAL A 257 0.78 -11.50 1.60
N ARG A 258 0.27 -11.80 2.81
CA ARG A 258 0.98 -12.68 3.75
C ARG A 258 1.13 -14.11 3.22
N LEU A 259 0.09 -14.66 2.57
CA LEU A 259 0.14 -16.00 1.98
C LEU A 259 1.12 -16.04 0.81
N ASP A 260 1.11 -15.04 -0.06
CA ASP A 260 2.08 -14.91 -1.15
C ASP A 260 3.51 -14.88 -0.60
N VAL A 261 3.81 -13.95 0.30
CA VAL A 261 5.18 -13.80 0.82
C VAL A 261 5.64 -15.02 1.60
N ALA A 262 4.72 -15.73 2.28
CA ALA A 262 5.05 -17.00 2.93
C ALA A 262 5.38 -18.12 1.93
N ALA A 263 4.74 -18.14 0.76
CA ALA A 263 4.96 -19.14 -0.28
C ALA A 263 6.20 -18.82 -1.14
N ASN A 264 6.39 -17.56 -1.51
CA ASN A 264 7.35 -17.16 -2.55
C ASN A 264 8.54 -16.35 -1.99
N GLY A 265 8.50 -15.91 -0.73
CA GLY A 265 9.42 -14.92 -0.17
C GLY A 265 9.15 -13.51 -0.71
N LEU A 266 9.80 -12.50 -0.12
CA LEU A 266 9.61 -11.12 -0.55
C LEU A 266 10.21 -10.83 -1.94
N TYR A 267 11.33 -11.47 -2.28
CA TYR A 267 12.01 -11.40 -3.58
C TYR A 267 12.26 -12.81 -4.12
N PRO A 268 11.25 -13.43 -4.76
CA PRO A 268 11.33 -14.80 -5.28
C PRO A 268 12.48 -14.95 -6.28
N GLY A 269 13.38 -15.91 -6.04
CA GLY A 269 14.51 -16.20 -6.92
C GLY A 269 15.66 -15.18 -6.89
N LEU A 270 15.63 -14.18 -6.01
CA LEU A 270 16.69 -13.16 -5.90
C LEU A 270 18.05 -13.80 -5.61
N THR A 271 19.00 -13.56 -6.51
CA THR A 271 20.38 -14.01 -6.37
C THR A 271 21.22 -13.02 -5.53
N PRO A 272 22.34 -13.47 -4.92
CA PRO A 272 23.28 -12.58 -4.23
C PRO A 272 23.81 -11.45 -5.13
N GLU A 273 24.05 -11.73 -6.41
CA GLU A 273 24.52 -10.76 -7.39
C GLU A 273 23.47 -9.67 -7.64
N GLU A 274 22.21 -10.05 -7.88
CA GLU A 274 21.11 -9.09 -8.04
C GLU A 274 20.86 -8.28 -6.77
N ASP A 275 21.00 -8.88 -5.58
CA ASP A 275 20.86 -8.17 -4.30
C ASP A 275 21.98 -7.12 -4.13
N ALA A 276 23.20 -7.42 -4.58
CA ALA A 276 24.32 -6.49 -4.55
C ALA A 276 24.14 -5.32 -5.53
N GLU A 277 23.43 -5.53 -6.63
CA GLU A 277 23.10 -4.51 -7.64
C GLU A 277 21.91 -3.59 -7.25
N LEU A 278 21.22 -3.88 -6.13
CA LEU A 278 20.16 -3.00 -5.66
C LEU A 278 20.71 -1.61 -5.28
N PRO A 279 19.93 -0.54 -5.52
CA PRO A 279 20.28 0.81 -5.06
C PRO A 279 20.64 0.84 -3.56
N GLU A 280 21.59 1.68 -3.18
CA GLU A 280 22.10 1.76 -1.81
C GLU A 280 20.98 2.01 -0.79
N GLU A 281 19.99 2.83 -1.14
CA GLU A 281 18.84 3.14 -0.30
C GLU A 281 18.05 1.88 0.08
N LEU A 282 17.98 0.88 -0.81
CA LEU A 282 17.29 -0.40 -0.57
C LEU A 282 18.16 -1.42 0.18
N ARG A 283 19.45 -1.15 0.35
CA ARG A 283 20.40 -2.06 1.02
C ARG A 283 20.67 -1.70 2.48
N THR A 284 20.20 -0.54 2.94
CA THR A 284 20.38 -0.06 4.33
C THR A 284 19.81 -1.03 5.37
N ASP A 285 20.41 -1.05 6.56
CA ASP A 285 19.98 -1.94 7.66
C ASP A 285 18.52 -1.72 8.09
N ASP A 286 18.05 -0.47 8.01
CA ASP A 286 16.66 -0.13 8.29
C ASP A 286 15.71 -0.78 7.26
N VAL A 287 16.08 -0.81 5.98
CA VAL A 287 15.30 -1.51 4.94
C VAL A 287 15.34 -3.00 5.18
N ARG A 288 16.51 -3.57 5.47
CA ARG A 288 16.64 -5.00 5.80
C ARG A 288 15.81 -5.37 7.03
N THR A 289 15.70 -4.48 8.01
CA THR A 289 14.85 -4.67 9.18
C THR A 289 13.37 -4.64 8.81
N CYS A 290 12.95 -3.67 7.99
CA CYS A 290 11.58 -3.60 7.48
C CYS A 290 11.17 -4.87 6.73
N GLU A 291 12.04 -5.39 5.87
CA GLU A 291 11.81 -6.63 5.12
C GLU A 291 11.69 -7.84 6.05
N ARG A 292 12.60 -8.00 7.03
CA ARG A 292 12.52 -9.10 8.01
C ARG A 292 11.24 -9.05 8.84
N GLU A 293 10.81 -7.84 9.20
CA GLU A 293 9.60 -7.60 9.99
C GLU A 293 8.31 -7.59 9.16
N PHE A 294 8.38 -7.80 7.85
CA PHE A 294 7.25 -7.61 6.93
C PHE A 294 5.94 -8.26 7.41
N HIS A 295 5.97 -9.54 7.80
CA HIS A 295 4.78 -10.21 8.35
C HIS A 295 4.25 -9.57 9.64
N GLY A 296 5.17 -9.13 10.51
CA GLY A 296 4.85 -8.43 11.75
C GLY A 296 4.20 -7.07 11.50
N ILE A 297 4.69 -6.33 10.48
CA ILE A 297 4.09 -5.07 10.02
C ILE A 297 2.65 -5.32 9.56
N LEU A 298 2.43 -6.29 8.66
CA LEU A 298 1.07 -6.56 8.15
C LEU A 298 0.11 -7.03 9.24
N ARG A 299 0.58 -7.81 10.22
CA ARG A 299 -0.24 -8.21 11.37
C ARG A 299 -0.60 -7.01 12.23
N ARG A 300 0.34 -6.10 12.50
CA ARG A 300 0.03 -4.87 13.25
C ARG A 300 -1.02 -4.05 12.50
N THR A 301 -0.86 -3.86 11.19
CA THR A 301 -1.87 -3.19 10.36
C THR A 301 -3.25 -3.87 10.43
N ASP A 302 -3.31 -5.19 10.35
CA ASP A 302 -4.55 -5.97 10.49
C ASP A 302 -5.20 -5.78 11.88
N VAL A 303 -4.40 -5.77 12.95
CA VAL A 303 -4.87 -5.48 14.32
C VAL A 303 -5.36 -4.04 14.45
N SER A 304 -4.59 -3.05 13.97
CA SER A 304 -4.98 -1.64 14.02
C SER A 304 -6.27 -1.43 13.23
N ALA A 305 -6.39 -2.06 12.05
CA ALA A 305 -7.61 -2.03 11.24
C ALA A 305 -8.80 -2.71 11.95
N ALA A 306 -8.61 -3.84 12.62
CA ALA A 306 -9.67 -4.49 13.41
C ALA A 306 -10.06 -3.70 14.66
N GLY A 307 -9.14 -2.90 15.21
CA GLY A 307 -9.38 -1.98 16.32
C GLY A 307 -10.21 -0.75 15.94
N LEU A 308 -10.37 -0.47 14.64
CA LEU A 308 -11.34 0.48 14.08
C LEU A 308 -12.74 -0.07 14.32
N THR A 309 -13.16 0.02 15.57
CA THR A 309 -14.48 -0.44 16.00
C THR A 309 -15.50 0.38 15.20
N PRO A 310 -16.57 -0.22 14.66
CA PRO A 310 -17.68 0.52 14.08
C PRO A 310 -18.42 1.26 15.21
N ARG A 311 -17.83 2.33 15.75
CA ARG A 311 -18.54 3.27 16.61
C ARG A 311 -19.22 4.28 15.69
N LEU A 312 -20.51 3.99 15.47
CA LEU A 312 -21.55 4.86 14.90
C LEU A 312 -21.40 5.24 13.42
N LEU A 313 -21.85 4.34 12.54
CA LEU A 313 -22.53 4.73 11.30
C LEU A 313 -24.06 4.48 11.38
N ASP A 314 -24.61 4.33 12.58
CA ASP A 314 -26.06 4.51 12.77
C ASP A 314 -26.37 5.99 12.85
N GLY A 315 -26.24 6.66 11.69
CA GLY A 315 -26.99 7.85 11.39
C GLY A 315 -28.47 7.49 11.26
N THR A 316 -29.12 7.08 12.35
CA THR A 316 -30.56 7.26 12.46
C THR A 316 -30.81 8.76 12.54
N ALA A 317 -30.93 9.39 11.38
CA ALA A 317 -31.72 10.61 11.27
C ALA A 317 -33.14 10.24 11.71
N ARG A 318 -33.59 10.85 12.80
CA ARG A 318 -35.03 11.04 13.06
C ARG A 318 -35.53 12.15 12.18
#